data_AF-A0A8S8YDX6-F1
#
_entry.id   AF-A0A8S8YDX6-F1
#
_cell.length_a   1.000
_cell.length_b   1.000
_cell.length_c   1.000
_cell.angle_alpha   90.00
_cell.angle_beta   90.00
_cell.angle_gamma   90.00
#
_symmetry.space_group_name_H-M   'P 1'
#
loop_
_entity.id
_entity.type
_entity.pdbx_description
1 polymer ?
#
loop_
_entity_poly.entity_id
_entity_poly.type
_entity_poly.pdbx_seq_one_letter_code
_entity_poly.pdbx_strand_id
1 'polypeptide(L)'
;MSLPDTPTPPRHLLIDRDYVVLIDTEGGVCRLHPERFNAIDPIRHPFPGSITNSAIVGEHFLVATWVERDLSLARLAMLDLREPIESGIEMSDLRVAVDAGKSNHHHVAGAVWSHILDAEPLAICEHDGDIVFCTHHRGLYRIGINSHEVWRRKPLGWDWLADLPDGDVLVKLISVGDSIWAFSLGGGWAELEGSTGQVTRKGIHQFKSSTHDVWYGGDGNWLFSLSENRMAWWNSEAESISMVNISGPIQDAYMVEETWFITGWRQDLKWPASQFHSEPDVGVRAEIGNKIVNRNEDGFWVFWAIVANGRTS
;
A
#
# COMPACT_ATOMS: atom_id res chain seq x y z
N MET A 1 -7.67 -1.13 26.99
CA MET A 1 -8.50 -2.29 26.57
C MET A 1 -7.70 -3.09 25.55
N SER A 2 -7.71 -4.41 25.59
CA SER A 2 -7.13 -5.23 24.52
C SER A 2 -7.98 -5.07 23.26
N LEU A 3 -7.35 -4.77 22.13
CA LEU A 3 -8.04 -4.76 20.84
C LEU A 3 -8.48 -6.17 20.42
N PRO A 4 -9.54 -6.28 19.60
CA PRO A 4 -9.95 -7.56 19.06
C PRO A 4 -8.92 -8.11 18.05
N ASP A 5 -8.88 -9.43 17.93
CA ASP A 5 -8.21 -10.08 16.80
C ASP A 5 -8.93 -9.71 15.50
N THR A 6 -8.20 -9.63 14.39
CA THR A 6 -8.81 -9.40 13.08
C THR A 6 -9.59 -10.65 12.66
N PRO A 7 -10.73 -10.49 11.96
CA PRO A 7 -11.54 -11.63 11.50
C PRO A 7 -10.79 -12.56 10.54
N THR A 8 -9.81 -12.05 9.80
CA THR A 8 -8.93 -12.79 8.89
C THR A 8 -7.49 -12.27 8.94
N PRO A 9 -6.52 -13.05 8.41
CA PRO A 9 -5.20 -12.57 7.99
C PRO A 9 -5.24 -11.24 7.24
N PRO A 10 -4.82 -10.15 7.86
CA PRO A 10 -4.95 -8.85 7.23
C PRO A 10 -3.78 -8.52 6.31
N ARG A 11 -4.07 -7.86 5.19
CA ARG A 11 -3.09 -7.28 4.29
C ARG A 11 -3.00 -5.76 4.43
N HIS A 12 -4.14 -5.08 4.48
CA HIS A 12 -4.21 -3.64 4.68
C HIS A 12 -5.22 -3.27 5.75
N LEU A 13 -4.91 -2.22 6.50
CA LEU A 13 -5.88 -1.47 7.29
C LEU A 13 -5.86 -0.04 6.79
N LEU A 14 -7.01 0.42 6.33
CA LEU A 14 -7.22 1.80 5.94
C LEU A 14 -8.04 2.48 7.02
N ILE A 15 -7.56 3.63 7.48
CA ILE A 15 -8.21 4.42 8.52
C ILE A 15 -8.45 5.81 7.96
N ASP A 16 -9.71 6.21 7.99
CA ASP A 16 -10.15 7.59 7.89
C ASP A 16 -10.95 7.95 9.17
N ARG A 17 -11.33 9.22 9.34
CA ARG A 17 -12.05 9.69 10.55
C ARG A 17 -13.27 8.85 10.89
N ASP A 18 -14.06 8.49 9.89
CA ASP A 18 -15.34 7.80 10.07
C ASP A 18 -15.32 6.34 9.62
N TYR A 19 -14.28 5.91 8.90
CA TYR A 19 -14.21 4.59 8.30
C TYR A 19 -12.91 3.87 8.63
N VAL A 20 -13.05 2.63 9.10
CA VAL A 20 -11.94 1.70 9.21
C VAL A 20 -12.24 0.49 8.34
N VAL A 21 -11.37 0.23 7.36
CA VAL A 21 -11.53 -0.85 6.40
C VAL A 21 -10.37 -1.82 6.53
N LEU A 22 -10.72 -3.09 6.79
CA LEU A 22 -9.80 -4.21 6.74
C LEU A 22 -9.85 -4.87 5.37
N ILE A 23 -8.69 -5.05 4.76
CA ILE A 23 -8.51 -5.85 3.55
C ILE A 23 -7.64 -7.04 3.90
N ASP A 24 -8.11 -8.25 3.57
CA ASP A 24 -7.40 -9.48 3.88
C ASP A 24 -6.45 -9.93 2.76
N THR A 25 -5.72 -11.01 3.02
CA THR A 25 -4.75 -11.57 2.07
C THR A 25 -5.38 -12.17 0.80
N GLU A 26 -6.68 -12.42 0.80
CA GLU A 26 -7.43 -13.04 -0.31
C GLU A 26 -8.33 -12.04 -1.05
N GLY A 27 -8.22 -10.75 -0.75
CA GLY A 27 -9.02 -9.68 -1.38
C GLY A 27 -10.41 -9.49 -0.76
N GLY A 28 -10.65 -10.10 0.40
CA GLY A 28 -11.82 -9.85 1.23
C GLY A 28 -11.77 -8.46 1.86
N VAL A 29 -12.92 -7.82 1.94
CA VAL A 29 -13.10 -6.47 2.48
C VAL A 29 -14.09 -6.53 3.63
N CYS A 30 -13.78 -5.84 4.73
CA CYS A 30 -14.63 -5.75 5.92
C CYS A 30 -14.53 -4.36 6.55
N ARG A 31 -15.68 -3.78 6.92
CA ARG A 31 -15.73 -2.55 7.71
C ARG A 31 -15.58 -2.88 9.19
N LEU A 32 -14.73 -2.14 9.88
CA LEU A 32 -14.54 -2.23 11.32
C LEU A 32 -15.12 -0.98 12.00
N HIS A 33 -15.54 -1.13 13.26
CA HIS A 33 -15.97 -0.01 14.07
C HIS A 33 -14.81 0.96 14.31
N PRO A 34 -14.92 2.26 14.01
CA PRO A 34 -13.78 3.20 14.07
C PRO A 34 -13.04 3.26 15.40
N GLU A 35 -13.78 3.12 16.51
CA GLU A 35 -13.19 3.13 17.85
C GLU A 35 -12.85 1.75 18.41
N ARG A 36 -13.62 0.72 18.04
CA ARG A 36 -13.59 -0.60 18.70
C ARG A 36 -12.90 -1.67 17.88
N PHE A 37 -12.71 -1.43 16.58
CA PHE A 37 -12.00 -2.30 15.65
C PHE A 37 -12.61 -3.70 15.47
N ASN A 38 -13.80 -3.95 16.00
CA ASN A 38 -14.55 -5.16 15.70
C ASN A 38 -15.25 -5.01 14.35
N ALA A 39 -15.39 -6.13 13.64
CA ALA A 39 -16.14 -6.18 12.39
C ALA A 39 -17.58 -5.68 12.59
N ILE A 40 -18.00 -4.72 11.76
CA ILE A 40 -19.40 -4.25 11.68
C ILE A 40 -20.20 -5.22 10.80
N ASP A 41 -19.57 -5.68 9.71
CA ASP A 41 -20.15 -6.59 8.73
C ASP A 41 -19.24 -7.80 8.52
N PRO A 42 -19.77 -8.95 8.05
CA PRO A 42 -18.93 -10.08 7.68
C PRO A 42 -18.03 -9.71 6.49
N ILE A 43 -16.91 -10.42 6.34
CA ILE A 43 -16.03 -10.25 5.19
C ILE A 43 -16.78 -10.59 3.90
N ARG A 44 -16.52 -9.79 2.86
CA ARG A 44 -17.11 -9.91 1.53
C ARG A 44 -16.01 -9.88 0.49
N HIS A 45 -16.24 -10.55 -0.63
CA HIS A 45 -15.30 -10.57 -1.75
C HIS A 45 -16.00 -9.96 -2.98
N PRO A 46 -15.87 -8.63 -3.19
CA PRO A 46 -16.54 -7.94 -4.30
C PRO A 46 -16.12 -8.44 -5.69
N PHE A 47 -14.92 -9.01 -5.80
CA PHE A 47 -14.40 -9.61 -7.02
C PHE A 47 -13.34 -10.68 -6.67
N PRO A 48 -13.21 -11.77 -7.44
CA PRO A 48 -12.14 -12.74 -7.23
C PRO A 48 -10.73 -12.17 -7.45
N GLY A 49 -9.78 -12.56 -6.61
CA GLY A 49 -8.39 -12.15 -6.69
C GLY A 49 -7.98 -11.22 -5.55
N SER A 50 -6.67 -11.07 -5.35
CA SER A 50 -6.13 -10.25 -4.28
C SER A 50 -6.31 -8.76 -4.57
N ILE A 51 -6.64 -7.98 -3.55
CA ILE A 51 -6.45 -6.53 -3.61
C ILE A 51 -4.95 -6.24 -3.42
N THR A 52 -4.35 -5.57 -4.41
CA THR A 52 -2.91 -5.26 -4.42
C THR A 52 -2.60 -3.82 -4.01
N ASN A 53 -3.51 -2.90 -4.28
CA ASN A 53 -3.39 -1.49 -3.93
C ASN A 53 -4.76 -0.97 -3.48
N SER A 54 -4.77 -0.07 -2.50
CA SER A 54 -6.00 0.54 -2.01
C SER A 54 -5.75 1.89 -1.35
N ALA A 55 -6.72 2.80 -1.47
CA ALA A 55 -6.75 4.07 -0.77
C ALA A 55 -8.20 4.42 -0.39
N ILE A 56 -8.38 5.15 0.71
CA ILE A 56 -9.63 5.89 0.95
C ILE A 56 -9.50 7.23 0.24
N VAL A 57 -10.52 7.60 -0.54
CA VAL A 57 -10.56 8.81 -1.35
C VAL A 57 -11.78 9.65 -0.95
N GLY A 58 -11.55 10.93 -0.71
CA GLY A 58 -12.55 11.80 -0.09
C GLY A 58 -12.91 11.27 1.30
N GLU A 59 -14.20 11.31 1.65
CA GLU A 59 -14.64 10.95 3.01
C GLU A 59 -15.11 9.49 3.15
N HIS A 60 -15.48 8.83 2.06
CA HIS A 60 -16.23 7.56 2.14
C HIS A 60 -16.03 6.63 0.94
N PHE A 61 -15.08 6.88 0.06
CA PHE A 61 -14.84 5.99 -1.07
C PHE A 61 -13.62 5.11 -0.84
N LEU A 62 -13.78 3.80 -0.96
CA LEU A 62 -12.66 2.88 -1.07
C LEU A 62 -12.34 2.70 -2.55
N VAL A 63 -11.13 3.07 -2.96
CA VAL A 63 -10.62 2.77 -4.30
C VAL A 63 -9.56 1.69 -4.17
N ALA A 64 -9.71 0.62 -4.94
CA ALA A 64 -8.80 -0.51 -4.86
C ALA A 64 -8.60 -1.20 -6.21
N THR A 65 -7.52 -1.97 -6.29
CA THR A 65 -7.20 -2.78 -7.45
C THR A 65 -7.27 -4.26 -7.13
N TRP A 66 -8.15 -4.99 -7.82
CA TRP A 66 -8.26 -6.44 -7.74
C TRP A 66 -7.44 -7.05 -8.87
N VAL A 67 -6.52 -7.94 -8.53
CA VAL A 67 -5.67 -8.63 -9.49
C VAL A 67 -5.87 -10.14 -9.32
N GLU A 68 -6.28 -10.78 -10.42
CA GLU A 68 -6.27 -12.23 -10.54
C GLU A 68 -5.15 -12.65 -11.50
N ARG A 69 -4.08 -13.22 -10.94
CA ARG A 69 -2.85 -13.52 -11.66
C ARG A 69 -3.01 -14.73 -12.58
N ASP A 70 -3.72 -15.78 -12.16
CA ASP A 70 -3.87 -16.99 -12.98
C ASP A 70 -4.70 -16.70 -14.24
N LEU A 71 -5.67 -15.80 -14.14
CA LEU A 71 -6.53 -15.39 -15.24
C LEU A 71 -6.02 -14.13 -15.97
N SER A 72 -4.91 -13.54 -15.51
CA SER A 72 -4.37 -12.27 -16.04
C SER A 72 -5.42 -11.16 -16.11
N LEU A 73 -6.25 -11.05 -15.07
CA LEU A 73 -7.30 -10.04 -14.95
C LEU A 73 -6.91 -8.99 -13.91
N ALA A 74 -7.17 -7.73 -14.24
CA ALA A 74 -7.07 -6.64 -13.28
C ALA A 74 -8.31 -5.72 -13.36
N ARG A 75 -8.75 -5.24 -12.20
CA ARG A 75 -9.83 -4.27 -12.06
C ARG A 75 -9.36 -3.11 -11.17
N LEU A 76 -9.66 -1.89 -11.57
CA LEU A 76 -9.64 -0.72 -10.70
C LEU A 76 -11.09 -0.33 -10.44
N ALA A 77 -11.51 -0.23 -9.18
CA ALA A 77 -12.90 0.10 -8.86
C ALA A 77 -13.00 0.95 -7.60
N MET A 78 -14.14 1.63 -7.49
CA MET A 78 -14.50 2.45 -6.34
C MET A 78 -15.76 1.93 -5.68
N LEU A 79 -15.70 1.65 -4.38
CA LEU A 79 -16.82 1.28 -3.53
C LEU A 79 -17.23 2.46 -2.65
N ASP A 80 -18.52 2.67 -2.46
CA ASP A 80 -19.05 3.63 -1.48
C ASP A 80 -19.17 2.94 -0.11
N LEU A 81 -18.38 3.39 0.87
CA LEU A 81 -18.34 2.82 2.22
C LEU A 81 -19.59 3.13 3.06
N ARG A 82 -20.50 3.99 2.58
CA ARG A 82 -21.83 4.19 3.20
C ARG A 82 -22.74 3.01 2.92
N GLU A 83 -22.57 2.38 1.77
CA GLU A 83 -23.34 1.21 1.36
C GLU A 83 -22.72 -0.08 1.91
N PRO A 84 -23.51 -1.15 2.12
CA PRO A 84 -22.97 -2.46 2.48
C PRO A 84 -22.04 -3.00 1.38
N ILE A 85 -20.92 -3.60 1.78
CA ILE A 85 -20.03 -4.28 0.83
C ILE A 85 -20.73 -5.54 0.30
N GLU A 86 -20.72 -5.71 -1.01
CA GLU A 86 -21.34 -6.85 -1.69
C GLU A 86 -20.30 -7.93 -2.04
N SER A 87 -20.72 -9.19 -2.02
CA SER A 87 -19.94 -10.27 -2.65
C SER A 87 -20.28 -10.35 -4.13
N GLY A 88 -19.25 -10.49 -4.97
CA GLY A 88 -19.40 -10.59 -6.41
C GLY A 88 -19.46 -12.02 -6.93
N ILE A 89 -19.01 -12.18 -8.17
CA ILE A 89 -18.91 -13.48 -8.84
C ILE A 89 -17.93 -14.40 -8.12
N GLU A 90 -18.24 -15.70 -8.07
CA GLU A 90 -17.33 -16.72 -7.55
C GLU A 90 -16.20 -17.05 -8.53
N MET A 91 -15.05 -17.47 -8.01
CA MET A 91 -13.89 -17.81 -8.86
C MET A 91 -14.20 -18.89 -9.90
N SER A 92 -15.01 -19.90 -9.55
CA SER A 92 -15.41 -20.96 -10.50
C SER A 92 -16.19 -20.41 -11.69
N ASP A 93 -17.10 -19.47 -11.44
CA ASP A 93 -17.94 -18.89 -12.48
C ASP A 93 -17.14 -17.90 -13.33
N LEU A 94 -16.21 -17.16 -12.71
CA LEU A 94 -15.28 -16.29 -13.43
C LEU A 94 -14.42 -17.08 -14.42
N ARG A 95 -13.94 -18.28 -14.03
CA ARG A 95 -13.19 -19.17 -14.93
C ARG A 95 -14.02 -19.58 -16.14
N VAL A 96 -15.27 -20.00 -15.91
CA VAL A 96 -16.21 -20.34 -17.01
C VAL A 96 -16.45 -19.14 -17.93
N ALA A 97 -16.59 -17.93 -17.37
CA ALA A 97 -16.77 -16.72 -18.15
C ALA A 97 -15.52 -16.36 -18.97
N VAL A 98 -14.32 -16.53 -18.42
CA VAL A 98 -13.05 -16.34 -19.13
C VAL A 98 -12.93 -17.31 -20.31
N ASP A 99 -13.18 -18.60 -20.08
CA ASP A 99 -13.14 -19.63 -21.14
C ASP A 99 -14.13 -19.35 -22.27
N ALA A 100 -15.26 -18.72 -21.93
CA ALA A 100 -16.27 -18.28 -22.90
C ALA A 100 -15.99 -16.90 -23.54
N GLY A 101 -14.85 -16.26 -23.25
CA GLY A 101 -14.49 -14.93 -23.76
C GLY A 101 -15.34 -13.78 -23.20
N LYS A 102 -15.96 -13.96 -22.03
CA LYS A 102 -16.91 -13.03 -21.38
C LYS A 102 -16.39 -12.45 -20.07
N SER A 103 -15.09 -12.55 -19.80
CA SER A 103 -14.47 -12.01 -18.58
C SER A 103 -14.74 -10.51 -18.37
N ASN A 104 -14.87 -9.75 -19.46
CA ASN A 104 -15.16 -8.32 -19.44
C ASN A 104 -16.60 -7.99 -19.02
N HIS A 105 -17.49 -8.97 -18.90
CA HIS A 105 -18.86 -8.74 -18.39
C HIS A 105 -18.92 -8.74 -16.86
N HIS A 106 -17.82 -9.10 -16.18
CA HIS A 106 -17.76 -9.17 -14.74
C HIS A 106 -16.90 -8.04 -14.17
N HIS A 107 -17.53 -7.28 -13.29
CA HIS A 107 -17.00 -6.12 -12.59
C HIS A 107 -17.07 -6.34 -11.08
N VAL A 108 -16.40 -5.46 -10.34
CA VAL A 108 -16.44 -5.44 -8.87
C VAL A 108 -17.87 -5.15 -8.41
N ALA A 109 -18.44 -6.03 -7.59
CA ALA A 109 -19.80 -5.89 -7.08
C ALA A 109 -19.93 -4.71 -6.11
N GLY A 110 -21.10 -4.05 -6.11
CA GLY A 110 -21.35 -2.84 -5.31
C GLY A 110 -20.52 -1.61 -5.70
N ALA A 111 -19.76 -1.67 -6.80
CA ALA A 111 -18.92 -0.55 -7.20
C ALA A 111 -19.70 0.59 -7.87
N VAL A 112 -19.36 1.82 -7.49
CA VAL A 112 -19.85 3.05 -8.15
C VAL A 112 -19.39 3.05 -9.61
N TRP A 113 -18.16 2.63 -9.85
CA TRP A 113 -17.61 2.33 -11.17
C TRP A 113 -16.52 1.26 -11.05
N SER A 114 -16.29 0.54 -12.15
CA SER A 114 -15.25 -0.48 -12.24
C SER A 114 -14.64 -0.50 -13.64
N HIS A 115 -13.33 -0.34 -13.72
CA HIS A 115 -12.57 -0.37 -14.96
C HIS A 115 -11.74 -1.64 -15.08
N ILE A 116 -11.67 -2.15 -16.30
CA ILE A 116 -10.76 -3.23 -16.68
C ILE A 116 -9.40 -2.61 -16.97
N LEU A 117 -8.35 -3.12 -16.33
CA LEU A 117 -6.99 -2.72 -16.62
C LEU A 117 -6.36 -3.73 -17.59
N ASP A 118 -5.62 -3.20 -18.57
CA ASP A 118 -4.86 -3.98 -19.55
C ASP A 118 -3.39 -4.20 -19.13
N ALA A 119 -3.01 -3.71 -17.95
CA ALA A 119 -1.69 -3.82 -17.35
C ALA A 119 -1.81 -3.95 -15.82
N GLU A 120 -0.80 -4.52 -15.19
CA GLU A 120 -0.77 -4.69 -13.73
C GLU A 120 -0.74 -3.33 -13.03
N PRO A 121 -1.65 -3.05 -12.09
CA PRO A 121 -1.60 -1.87 -11.24
C PRO A 121 -0.48 -2.01 -10.20
N LEU A 122 0.36 -0.98 -10.09
CA LEU A 122 1.58 -1.03 -9.29
C LEU A 122 1.49 -0.23 -7.99
N ALA A 123 0.81 0.91 -8.01
CA ALA A 123 0.63 1.76 -6.84
C ALA A 123 -0.60 2.65 -6.99
N ILE A 124 -1.17 3.06 -5.86
CA ILE A 124 -2.27 4.01 -5.77
C ILE A 124 -2.04 4.95 -4.57
N CYS A 125 -2.47 6.20 -4.69
CA CYS A 125 -2.67 7.09 -3.55
C CYS A 125 -3.85 8.04 -3.81
N GLU A 126 -4.37 8.60 -2.74
CA GLU A 126 -5.29 9.74 -2.77
C GLU A 126 -4.49 11.04 -2.90
N HIS A 127 -5.03 12.03 -3.61
CA HIS A 127 -4.48 13.38 -3.66
C HIS A 127 -5.59 14.39 -4.00
N ASP A 128 -5.89 15.29 -3.08
CA ASP A 128 -6.92 16.35 -3.21
C ASP A 128 -8.32 15.83 -3.61
N GLY A 129 -8.74 14.71 -3.06
CA GLY A 129 -9.99 14.03 -3.37
C GLY A 129 -9.99 13.25 -4.67
N ASP A 130 -8.87 13.21 -5.39
CA ASP A 130 -8.69 12.43 -6.61
C ASP A 130 -7.87 11.17 -6.37
N ILE A 131 -7.88 10.29 -7.37
CA ILE A 131 -7.14 9.03 -7.38
C ILE A 131 -5.93 9.19 -8.28
N VAL A 132 -4.75 8.91 -7.73
CA VAL A 132 -3.52 8.81 -8.51
C VAL A 132 -3.06 7.36 -8.52
N PHE A 133 -2.84 6.81 -9.70
CA PHE A 133 -2.38 5.42 -9.83
C PHE A 133 -1.41 5.25 -10.99
N CYS A 134 -0.67 4.16 -10.97
CA CYS A 134 0.21 3.78 -12.06
C CYS A 134 0.05 2.30 -12.40
N THR A 135 0.30 1.98 -13.66
CA THR A 135 0.27 0.60 -14.16
C THR A 135 1.57 0.28 -14.90
N HIS A 136 1.90 -1.01 -14.91
CA HIS A 136 3.14 -1.54 -15.44
C HIS A 136 3.35 -1.12 -16.90
N HIS A 137 4.42 -0.37 -17.15
CA HIS A 137 4.82 0.20 -18.45
C HIS A 137 3.78 1.03 -19.23
N ARG A 138 2.66 1.47 -18.62
CA ARG A 138 1.70 2.36 -19.30
C ARG A 138 1.82 3.81 -18.89
N GLY A 139 2.07 4.07 -17.61
CA GLY A 139 2.25 5.43 -17.11
C GLY A 139 1.61 5.69 -15.76
N LEU A 140 1.44 6.98 -15.45
CA LEU A 140 0.77 7.46 -14.24
C LEU A 140 -0.44 8.28 -14.66
N TYR A 141 -1.49 8.17 -13.87
CA TYR A 141 -2.81 8.74 -14.14
C TYR A 141 -3.33 9.42 -12.89
N ARG A 142 -3.96 10.58 -13.05
CA ARG A 142 -4.85 11.18 -12.04
C ARG A 142 -6.26 11.18 -12.60
N ILE A 143 -7.19 10.59 -11.87
CA ILE A 143 -8.62 10.55 -12.21
C ILE A 143 -9.43 11.07 -11.04
N GLY A 144 -10.53 11.77 -11.32
CA GLY A 144 -11.45 12.19 -10.28
C GLY A 144 -12.35 11.06 -9.79
N ILE A 145 -13.14 11.31 -8.73
CA ILE A 145 -14.06 10.32 -8.15
C ILE A 145 -15.07 9.75 -9.16
N ASN A 146 -15.40 10.53 -10.20
CA ASN A 146 -16.30 10.12 -11.29
C ASN A 146 -15.56 9.39 -12.42
N SER A 147 -14.34 8.90 -12.17
CA SER A 147 -13.41 8.26 -13.10
C SER A 147 -13.03 9.06 -14.36
N HIS A 148 -13.25 10.38 -14.35
CA HIS A 148 -12.82 11.26 -15.43
C HIS A 148 -11.32 11.54 -15.32
N GLU A 149 -10.61 11.48 -16.44
CA GLU A 149 -9.19 11.80 -16.51
C GLU A 149 -8.96 13.28 -16.20
N VAL A 150 -8.11 13.56 -15.20
CA VAL A 150 -7.60 14.90 -14.89
C VAL A 150 -6.31 15.11 -15.70
N TRP A 151 -5.36 14.19 -15.56
CA TRP A 151 -4.16 14.15 -16.39
C TRP A 151 -3.61 12.73 -16.50
N ARG A 152 -2.80 12.50 -17.53
CA ARG A 152 -2.00 11.28 -17.71
C ARG A 152 -0.58 11.63 -18.16
N ARG A 153 0.38 10.81 -17.78
CA ARG A 153 1.78 10.92 -18.20
C ARG A 153 2.38 9.58 -18.53
N LYS A 154 3.40 9.60 -19.40
CA LYS A 154 4.21 8.43 -19.73
C LYS A 154 4.92 7.89 -18.47
N PRO A 155 5.39 6.63 -18.47
CA PRO A 155 6.18 6.08 -17.38
C PRO A 155 7.34 6.99 -16.96
N LEU A 156 7.69 6.96 -15.68
CA LEU A 156 8.91 7.59 -15.20
C LEU A 156 10.13 6.80 -15.69
N GLY A 157 11.27 7.49 -15.83
CA GLY A 157 12.50 6.88 -16.28
C GLY A 157 13.71 7.59 -15.66
N TRP A 158 14.72 6.79 -15.36
CA TRP A 158 16.00 7.21 -14.79
C TRP A 158 17.12 6.53 -15.58
N ASP A 159 17.99 7.31 -16.21
CA ASP A 159 18.99 6.80 -17.16
C ASP A 159 19.91 5.73 -16.53
N TRP A 160 20.28 5.90 -15.26
CA TRP A 160 21.12 4.94 -14.51
C TRP A 160 20.41 3.65 -14.11
N LEU A 161 19.07 3.59 -14.19
CA LEU A 161 18.28 2.40 -13.91
C LEU A 161 17.84 1.69 -15.20
N ALA A 162 18.08 2.28 -16.38
CA ALA A 162 17.61 1.76 -17.66
C ALA A 162 18.18 0.37 -17.99
N ASP A 163 19.38 0.07 -17.50
CA ASP A 163 20.04 -1.23 -17.70
C ASP A 163 19.66 -2.28 -16.63
N LEU A 164 18.91 -1.88 -15.60
CA LEU A 164 18.45 -2.80 -14.55
C LEU A 164 17.07 -3.36 -14.93
N PRO A 165 16.87 -4.69 -14.86
CA PRO A 165 15.54 -5.28 -14.98
C PRO A 165 14.60 -4.63 -13.97
N ASP A 166 13.47 -4.11 -14.46
CA ASP A 166 12.41 -3.48 -13.68
C ASP A 166 12.87 -2.31 -12.80
N GLY A 167 14.03 -1.69 -13.09
CA GLY A 167 14.59 -0.62 -12.28
C GLY A 167 13.69 0.62 -12.19
N ASP A 168 12.91 0.89 -13.24
CA ASP A 168 11.95 1.98 -13.35
C ASP A 168 10.52 1.62 -12.91
N VAL A 169 10.26 0.35 -12.57
CA VAL A 169 8.95 -0.11 -12.10
C VAL A 169 8.63 0.57 -10.77
N LEU A 170 7.50 1.28 -10.73
CA LEU A 170 7.07 1.97 -9.51
C LEU A 170 6.57 0.97 -8.47
N VAL A 171 6.88 1.25 -7.21
CA VAL A 171 6.47 0.44 -6.05
C VAL A 171 5.60 1.22 -5.07
N LYS A 172 5.69 2.55 -5.07
CA LYS A 172 4.91 3.41 -4.16
C LYS A 172 4.61 4.76 -4.77
N LEU A 173 3.40 5.27 -4.48
CA LEU A 173 2.98 6.64 -4.68
C LEU A 173 2.53 7.22 -3.33
N ILE A 174 2.93 8.45 -3.02
CA ILE A 174 2.58 9.12 -1.77
C ILE A 174 2.27 10.58 -2.08
N SER A 175 1.12 11.07 -1.64
CA SER A 175 0.76 12.49 -1.69
C SER A 175 1.40 13.23 -0.51
N VAL A 176 2.10 14.33 -0.78
CA VAL A 176 2.72 15.19 0.24
C VAL A 176 2.52 16.65 -0.17
N GLY A 177 1.63 17.35 0.56
CA GLY A 177 1.21 18.71 0.18
C GLY A 177 0.64 18.71 -1.25
N ASP A 178 1.11 19.66 -2.06
CA ASP A 178 0.67 19.81 -3.46
C ASP A 178 1.44 18.89 -4.44
N SER A 179 2.26 17.98 -3.92
CA SER A 179 3.13 17.10 -4.71
C SER A 179 2.75 15.63 -4.58
N ILE A 180 3.02 14.86 -5.63
CA ILE A 180 2.95 13.39 -5.62
C ILE A 180 4.36 12.85 -5.74
N TRP A 181 4.77 12.05 -4.77
CA TRP A 181 6.05 11.36 -4.75
C TRP A 181 5.91 9.96 -5.30
N ALA A 182 6.78 9.60 -6.24
CA ALA A 182 6.83 8.29 -6.87
C ALA A 182 8.18 7.63 -6.62
N PHE A 183 8.16 6.37 -6.21
CA PHE A 183 9.34 5.58 -5.89
C PHE A 183 9.39 4.32 -6.74
N SER A 184 10.57 3.99 -7.27
CA SER A 184 10.81 2.81 -8.10
C SER A 184 11.53 1.70 -7.36
N LEU A 185 11.38 0.48 -7.86
CA LEU A 185 12.04 -0.73 -7.38
C LEU A 185 13.56 -0.55 -7.33
N GLY A 186 14.15 0.12 -8.33
CA GLY A 186 15.58 0.38 -8.43
C GLY A 186 16.11 1.52 -7.54
N GLY A 187 15.27 2.13 -6.70
CA GLY A 187 15.66 3.26 -5.84
C GLY A 187 15.58 4.63 -6.53
N GLY A 188 14.94 4.70 -7.70
CA GLY A 188 14.58 5.97 -8.32
C GLY A 188 13.46 6.65 -7.55
N TRP A 189 13.53 7.98 -7.44
CA TRP A 189 12.44 8.78 -6.90
C TRP A 189 12.15 9.98 -7.80
N ALA A 190 10.90 10.42 -7.80
CA ALA A 190 10.46 11.62 -8.48
C ALA A 190 9.39 12.34 -7.65
N GLU A 191 9.49 13.65 -7.59
CA GLU A 191 8.45 14.55 -7.12
C GLU A 191 7.71 15.09 -8.34
N LEU A 192 6.38 15.00 -8.31
CA LEU A 192 5.49 15.45 -9.36
C LEU A 192 4.60 16.56 -8.82
N GLU A 193 4.39 17.62 -9.59
CA GLU A 193 3.36 18.61 -9.32
C GLU A 193 1.98 17.91 -9.37
N GLY A 194 1.23 17.95 -8.29
CA GLY A 194 -0.02 17.20 -8.14
C GLY A 194 -1.08 17.56 -9.18
N SER A 195 -1.18 18.85 -9.51
CA SER A 195 -2.17 19.41 -10.43
C SER A 195 -1.90 19.09 -11.91
N THR A 196 -0.64 18.87 -12.31
CA THR A 196 -0.26 18.72 -13.72
C THR A 196 0.44 17.40 -14.05
N GLY A 197 0.98 16.70 -13.06
CA GLY A 197 1.83 15.52 -13.24
C GLY A 197 3.22 15.83 -13.81
N GLN A 198 3.62 17.11 -13.87
CA GLN A 198 4.98 17.50 -14.27
C GLN A 198 6.00 17.11 -13.22
N VAL A 199 7.16 16.60 -13.65
CA VAL A 199 8.26 16.24 -12.75
C VAL A 199 8.97 17.52 -12.30
N THR A 200 8.96 17.80 -11.01
CA THR A 200 9.63 18.96 -10.41
C THR A 200 11.04 18.61 -9.94
N ARG A 201 11.21 17.44 -9.30
CA ARG A 201 12.49 16.88 -8.87
C ARG A 201 12.55 15.39 -9.17
N LYS A 202 13.75 14.86 -9.38
CA LYS A 202 13.99 13.42 -9.45
C LYS A 202 15.42 13.08 -9.08
N GLY A 203 15.62 11.87 -8.57
CA GLY A 203 16.93 11.37 -8.18
C GLY A 203 16.96 9.85 -8.08
N ILE A 204 18.09 9.32 -7.64
CA ILE A 204 18.31 7.88 -7.48
C ILE A 204 19.10 7.66 -6.20
N HIS A 205 18.65 6.73 -5.36
CA HIS A 205 19.42 6.18 -4.26
C HIS A 205 19.99 4.82 -4.64
N GLN A 206 21.32 4.71 -4.63
CA GLN A 206 22.01 3.46 -4.94
C GLN A 206 22.03 2.55 -3.71
N PHE A 207 20.91 1.90 -3.43
CA PHE A 207 20.80 1.01 -2.29
C PHE A 207 21.56 -0.30 -2.46
N LYS A 208 21.85 -0.71 -3.71
CA LYS A 208 22.27 -2.10 -4.03
C LYS A 208 21.28 -3.14 -3.49
N SER A 209 20.03 -2.74 -3.35
CA SER A 209 18.85 -3.52 -2.93
C SER A 209 17.65 -2.99 -3.68
N SER A 210 16.64 -3.83 -3.86
CA SER A 210 15.34 -3.40 -4.37
C SER A 210 14.52 -2.71 -3.28
N THR A 211 13.81 -1.65 -3.64
CA THR A 211 12.85 -0.98 -2.75
C THR A 211 11.54 -1.76 -2.73
N HIS A 212 11.06 -2.14 -1.54
CA HIS A 212 9.80 -2.85 -1.37
C HIS A 212 8.65 -1.96 -0.95
N ASP A 213 8.90 -1.01 -0.05
CA ASP A 213 7.90 -0.04 0.42
C ASP A 213 8.57 1.24 0.91
N VAL A 214 7.79 2.32 1.01
CA VAL A 214 8.24 3.65 1.45
C VAL A 214 7.18 4.27 2.35
N TRP A 215 7.62 4.91 3.44
CA TRP A 215 6.78 5.68 4.35
C TRP A 215 7.27 7.12 4.46
N TYR A 216 6.34 8.06 4.61
CA TYR A 216 6.63 9.47 4.82
C TYR A 216 6.48 9.82 6.30
N GLY A 217 7.49 10.49 6.86
CA GLY A 217 7.57 10.84 8.28
C GLY A 217 7.36 12.32 8.58
N GLY A 218 7.01 13.13 7.58
CA GLY A 218 6.99 14.59 7.72
C GLY A 218 8.39 15.21 7.55
N ASP A 219 8.44 16.53 7.31
CA ASP A 219 9.67 17.33 7.25
C ASP A 219 10.78 16.73 6.36
N GLY A 220 10.35 16.16 5.24
CA GLY A 220 11.21 15.55 4.25
C GLY A 220 11.80 14.20 4.65
N ASN A 221 11.36 13.59 5.75
CA ASN A 221 11.82 12.27 6.20
C ASN A 221 11.08 11.14 5.49
N TRP A 222 11.85 10.17 5.02
CA TRP A 222 11.38 8.99 4.30
C TRP A 222 12.06 7.74 4.86
N LEU A 223 11.27 6.69 5.10
CA LEU A 223 11.79 5.37 5.44
C LEU A 223 11.56 4.42 4.27
N PHE A 224 12.58 3.67 3.90
CA PHE A 224 12.57 2.67 2.83
C PHE A 224 12.69 1.28 3.43
N SER A 225 11.76 0.38 3.08
CA SER A 225 11.94 -1.06 3.23
C SER A 225 12.68 -1.58 2.02
N LEU A 226 13.79 -2.29 2.24
CA LEU A 226 14.66 -2.78 1.17
C LEU A 226 14.75 -4.30 1.20
N SER A 227 15.08 -4.90 0.06
CA SER A 227 15.42 -6.32 -0.01
C SER A 227 16.65 -6.65 0.84
N GLU A 228 16.83 -7.94 1.14
CA GLU A 228 17.96 -8.46 1.93
C GLU A 228 17.99 -8.01 3.40
N ASN A 229 16.80 -7.82 3.99
CA ASN A 229 16.63 -7.36 5.38
C ASN A 229 17.41 -6.07 5.65
N ARG A 230 17.21 -5.07 4.79
CA ARG A 230 17.79 -3.74 4.96
C ARG A 230 16.68 -2.69 5.04
N MET A 231 17.02 -1.56 5.64
CA MET A 231 16.17 -0.38 5.59
C MET A 231 17.03 0.87 5.48
N ALA A 232 16.45 1.93 4.93
CA ALA A 232 17.11 3.23 4.85
C ALA A 232 16.20 4.34 5.35
N TRP A 233 16.81 5.32 6.02
CA TRP A 233 16.18 6.58 6.37
C TRP A 233 16.84 7.69 5.56
N TRP A 234 16.06 8.34 4.71
CA TRP A 234 16.45 9.50 3.91
C TRP A 234 15.75 10.76 4.40
N ASN A 235 16.49 11.88 4.51
CA ASN A 235 15.90 13.20 4.58
C ASN A 235 16.15 13.95 3.26
N SER A 236 15.05 14.29 2.58
CA SER A 236 15.05 14.91 1.25
C SER A 236 15.41 16.40 1.23
N GLU A 237 15.37 17.07 2.39
CA GLU A 237 15.72 18.48 2.55
C GLU A 237 17.19 18.64 3.01
N ALA A 238 17.63 17.79 3.93
CA ALA A 238 19.02 17.73 4.38
C ALA A 238 19.93 16.94 3.44
N GLU A 239 19.36 16.27 2.43
CA GLU A 239 20.03 15.38 1.48
C GLU A 239 20.90 14.28 2.15
N SER A 240 20.50 13.85 3.35
CA SER A 240 21.21 12.84 4.13
C SER A 240 20.49 11.49 4.08
N ILE A 241 21.26 10.41 4.01
CA ILE A 241 20.70 9.06 4.02
C ILE A 241 21.52 8.13 4.92
N SER A 242 20.83 7.29 5.67
CA SER A 242 21.41 6.24 6.50
C SER A 242 20.78 4.91 6.18
N MET A 243 21.55 3.83 6.29
CA MET A 243 21.11 2.48 5.99
C MET A 243 21.62 1.53 7.05
N VAL A 244 20.75 0.62 7.47
CA VAL A 244 21.06 -0.40 8.48
C VAL A 244 20.53 -1.76 8.05
N ASN A 245 21.12 -2.81 8.63
CA ASN A 245 20.62 -4.16 8.50
C ASN A 245 19.59 -4.42 9.60
N ILE A 246 18.57 -5.21 9.27
CA ILE A 246 17.49 -5.63 10.18
C ILE A 246 17.30 -7.14 10.12
N SER A 247 16.48 -7.72 11.00
CA SER A 247 16.33 -9.18 11.12
C SER A 247 15.20 -9.77 10.26
N GLY A 248 14.52 -8.94 9.46
CA GLY A 248 13.42 -9.35 8.61
C GLY A 248 12.74 -8.18 7.91
N PRO A 249 11.74 -8.43 7.05
CA PRO A 249 11.05 -7.38 6.30
C PRO A 249 10.29 -6.43 7.22
N ILE A 250 10.16 -5.17 6.79
CA ILE A 250 9.30 -4.16 7.42
C ILE A 250 7.87 -4.37 6.92
N GLN A 251 6.92 -4.34 7.86
CA GLN A 251 5.49 -4.40 7.59
C GLN A 251 4.87 -3.01 7.59
N ASP A 252 5.28 -2.15 8.53
CA ASP A 252 4.76 -0.79 8.64
C ASP A 252 5.72 0.14 9.39
N ALA A 253 5.59 1.45 9.16
CA ALA A 253 6.38 2.48 9.81
C ALA A 253 5.69 3.85 9.85
N TYR A 254 6.01 4.62 10.88
CA TYR A 254 5.58 6.02 11.04
C TYR A 254 6.59 6.77 11.89
N MET A 255 6.51 8.10 11.87
CA MET A 255 7.41 8.97 12.59
C MET A 255 6.62 9.85 13.56
N VAL A 256 7.09 9.90 14.81
CA VAL A 256 6.59 10.79 15.87
C VAL A 256 7.77 11.38 16.61
N GLU A 257 7.74 12.68 16.86
CA GLU A 257 8.80 13.40 17.61
C GLU A 257 10.21 13.03 17.13
N GLU A 258 10.45 13.16 15.83
CA GLU A 258 11.73 12.84 15.19
C GLU A 258 12.21 11.38 15.35
N THR A 259 11.30 10.47 15.65
CA THR A 259 11.60 9.05 15.86
C THR A 259 10.76 8.17 14.97
N TRP A 260 11.41 7.34 14.16
CA TRP A 260 10.72 6.27 13.44
C TRP A 260 10.35 5.14 14.38
N PHE A 261 9.10 4.75 14.35
CA PHE A 261 8.60 3.53 14.96
C PHE A 261 8.24 2.56 13.84
N ILE A 262 8.86 1.39 13.89
CA ILE A 262 8.88 0.47 12.76
C ILE A 262 8.45 -0.91 13.26
N THR A 263 7.52 -1.52 12.56
CA THR A 263 7.18 -2.92 12.76
C THR A 263 7.86 -3.76 11.70
N GLY A 264 8.78 -4.62 12.15
CA GLY A 264 9.37 -5.66 11.33
C GLY A 264 8.79 -7.05 11.61
N TRP A 265 9.31 -8.02 10.88
CA TRP A 265 9.06 -9.44 11.15
C TRP A 265 9.71 -9.89 12.47
N ARG A 266 8.87 -10.24 13.46
CA ARG A 266 9.28 -10.69 14.82
C ARG A 266 10.05 -9.67 15.66
N GLN A 267 10.17 -8.42 15.21
CA GLN A 267 10.84 -7.35 15.93
C GLN A 267 10.11 -6.02 15.74
N ASP A 268 10.15 -5.18 16.75
CA ASP A 268 9.77 -3.77 16.66
C ASP A 268 11.04 -2.92 16.81
N LEU A 269 11.17 -1.86 16.03
CA LEU A 269 12.33 -0.98 16.05
C LEU A 269 11.91 0.44 16.38
N LYS A 270 12.79 1.16 17.09
CA LYS A 270 12.71 2.61 17.23
C LYS A 270 14.00 3.23 16.70
N TRP A 271 13.89 4.17 15.79
CA TRP A 271 15.03 4.85 15.19
C TRP A 271 14.91 6.37 15.38
N PRO A 272 15.42 6.91 16.50
CA PRO A 272 15.38 8.34 16.77
C PRO A 272 16.41 9.09 15.92
N ALA A 273 16.16 10.37 15.62
CA ALA A 273 17.08 11.21 14.86
C ALA A 273 18.47 11.33 15.50
N SER A 274 18.56 11.25 16.84
CA SER A 274 19.83 11.18 17.57
C SER A 274 20.67 9.94 17.22
N GLN A 275 20.05 8.90 16.67
CA GLN A 275 20.65 7.65 16.21
C GLN A 275 20.64 7.53 14.68
N PHE A 276 20.46 8.62 13.92
CA PHE A 276 20.37 8.58 12.46
C PHE A 276 21.54 7.82 11.81
N HIS A 277 22.76 7.94 12.34
CA HIS A 277 23.97 7.26 11.83
C HIS A 277 24.34 5.96 12.58
N SER A 278 23.45 5.43 13.42
CA SER A 278 23.66 4.20 14.19
C SER A 278 22.52 3.20 14.00
N GLU A 279 22.69 2.00 14.55
CA GLU A 279 21.61 1.00 14.57
C GLU A 279 20.44 1.48 15.44
N PRO A 280 19.20 1.13 15.05
CA PRO A 280 17.99 1.44 15.82
C PRO A 280 17.91 0.59 17.10
N ASP A 281 17.14 1.07 18.07
CA ASP A 281 16.79 0.30 19.25
C ASP A 281 15.85 -0.86 18.88
N VAL A 282 16.21 -2.08 19.25
CA VAL A 282 15.45 -3.31 18.94
C VAL A 282 14.62 -3.75 20.14
N GLY A 283 13.30 -3.79 19.97
CA GLY A 283 12.35 -4.39 20.89
C GLY A 283 12.03 -5.84 20.50
N VAL A 284 12.03 -6.75 21.49
CA VAL A 284 11.51 -8.11 21.30
C VAL A 284 9.99 -8.07 21.30
N ARG A 285 9.36 -8.57 20.23
CA ARG A 285 7.90 -8.65 20.16
C ARG A 285 7.40 -9.86 20.94
N ALA A 286 6.60 -9.62 21.99
CA ALA A 286 6.02 -10.67 22.82
C ALA A 286 4.83 -11.39 22.17
N GLU A 287 4.10 -10.74 21.25
CA GLU A 287 2.88 -11.28 20.64
C GLU A 287 2.98 -11.37 19.10
N ILE A 288 2.62 -12.55 18.57
CA ILE A 288 2.54 -12.83 17.12
C ILE A 288 1.09 -13.28 16.84
N GLY A 289 0.40 -12.70 15.85
CA GLY A 289 -0.98 -13.08 15.49
C GLY A 289 -1.64 -12.15 14.47
N ASN A 290 -2.89 -12.44 14.13
CA ASN A 290 -3.76 -11.62 13.26
C ASN A 290 -4.44 -10.54 14.13
N LYS A 291 -3.75 -9.42 14.39
CA LYS A 291 -4.23 -8.46 15.39
C LYS A 291 -4.18 -7.04 14.86
N ILE A 292 -5.13 -6.24 15.33
CA ILE A 292 -4.98 -4.79 15.34
C ILE A 292 -4.24 -4.43 16.62
N VAL A 293 -3.25 -3.55 16.55
CA VAL A 293 -2.48 -3.09 17.70
C VAL A 293 -2.69 -1.59 17.88
N ASN A 294 -3.15 -1.21 19.07
CA ASN A 294 -3.33 0.19 19.47
C ASN A 294 -1.99 0.67 19.99
N ARG A 295 -1.41 1.68 19.35
CA ARG A 295 -0.19 2.34 19.85
C ARG A 295 -0.48 3.68 20.53
N ASN A 296 -1.66 3.84 21.13
CA ASN A 296 -2.10 5.01 21.88
C ASN A 296 -2.25 6.26 21.00
N GLU A 297 -1.41 7.28 21.19
CA GLU A 297 -1.47 8.55 20.44
C GLU A 297 -1.17 8.36 18.94
N ASP A 298 -0.67 7.17 18.58
CA ASP A 298 -0.08 6.82 17.28
C ASP A 298 -1.02 6.03 16.34
N GLY A 299 -2.28 5.86 16.74
CA GLY A 299 -3.30 5.17 15.93
C GLY A 299 -3.23 3.65 15.97
N PHE A 300 -3.85 3.02 14.97
CA PHE A 300 -4.14 1.58 14.94
C PHE A 300 -3.43 0.88 13.79
N TRP A 301 -2.78 -0.22 14.14
CA TRP A 301 -1.84 -0.93 13.28
C TRP A 301 -2.35 -2.32 13.00
N VAL A 302 -1.96 -2.92 11.89
CA VAL A 302 -2.39 -4.29 11.61
C VAL A 302 -1.24 -5.21 11.30
N PHE A 303 -1.23 -6.34 11.99
CA PHE A 303 -0.19 -7.34 11.87
C PHE A 303 -0.74 -8.63 11.28
N TRP A 304 0.07 -9.19 10.38
CA TRP A 304 -0.04 -10.58 10.00
C TRP A 304 1.31 -11.26 10.13
N ALA A 305 1.32 -12.42 10.78
CA ALA A 305 2.44 -13.32 10.77
C ALA A 305 1.95 -14.77 10.79
N ILE A 306 2.43 -15.58 9.86
CA ILE A 306 2.24 -17.02 9.88
C ILE A 306 2.92 -17.56 11.13
N VAL A 307 2.13 -18.12 12.05
CA VAL A 307 2.64 -19.08 13.04
C VAL A 307 3.03 -20.32 12.25
N ALA A 308 4.31 -20.45 11.92
CA ALA A 308 4.84 -21.77 11.59
C ALA A 308 4.71 -22.59 12.88
N ASN A 309 3.65 -23.40 12.98
CA ASN A 309 3.54 -24.41 14.01
C ASN A 309 4.77 -25.32 13.87
N GLY A 310 5.77 -25.06 14.70
CA GLY A 310 6.83 -26.00 14.96
C GLY A 310 6.18 -27.28 15.46
N ARG A 311 6.35 -28.35 14.69
CA ARG A 311 6.11 -29.72 15.15
C ARG A 311 6.76 -29.88 16.51
N THR A 312 5.97 -30.02 17.56
CA THR A 312 6.39 -30.76 18.74
C THR A 312 6.19 -32.24 18.43
N SER A 313 7.28 -32.99 18.57
CA SER A 313 7.32 -34.47 18.61
C SER A 313 6.18 -35.08 19.40
#